data_AF-A0A966WTZ8-F1
#
_entry.id   AF-A0A966WTZ8-F1
#
_cell.length_a   1.000
_cell.length_b   1.000
_cell.length_c   1.000
_cell.angle_alpha   90.00
_cell.angle_beta   90.00
_cell.angle_gamma   90.00
#
_symmetry.space_group_name_H-M   'P 1'
#
loop_
_entity.id
_entity.type
_entity.pdbx_description
1 polymer ?
#
loop_
_entity_poly.entity_id
_entity_poly.type
_entity_poly.pdbx_seq_one_letter_code
_entity_poly.pdbx_strand_id
1 'polypeptide(L)' 'MYLGVDVSPKELAQRAESLVRHSSNRYLTTVRIAFRAKQRRFDDFDGLLEDSMVKPVQRAIIELSDEQDQPDLLPG' A
#
# COMPACT_ATOMS: atom_id res chain seq x y z
N MET A 1 5.67 -12.39 -5.02
CA MET A 1 5.39 -12.81 -3.64
C MET A 1 6.30 -11.99 -2.72
N TYR A 2 5.75 -11.02 -1.97
CA TYR A 2 6.52 -10.17 -1.05
C TYR A 2 6.76 -10.92 0.27
N LEU A 3 7.63 -11.94 0.24
CA LEU A 3 8.15 -12.56 1.44
C LEU A 3 9.19 -11.63 2.07
N GLY A 4 8.85 -11.04 3.22
CA GLY A 4 9.83 -10.54 4.19
C GLY A 4 10.54 -9.22 3.87
N VAL A 5 9.84 -8.19 3.37
CA VAL A 5 10.42 -6.84 3.40
C VAL A 5 10.23 -6.25 4.79
N ASP A 6 11.31 -6.23 5.59
CA ASP A 6 11.38 -5.42 6.79
C ASP A 6 11.49 -3.94 6.35
N VAL A 7 10.34 -3.32 6.05
CA VAL A 7 10.30 -1.94 5.59
C VAL A 7 10.66 -1.04 6.75
N SER A 8 11.76 -0.29 6.60
CA SER A 8 12.17 0.65 7.64
C SER A 8 11.05 1.68 7.89
N PRO A 9 10.81 2.09 9.15
CA PRO A 9 9.80 3.10 9.45
C PRO A 9 10.00 4.40 8.66
N LYS A 10 11.26 4.74 8.35
CA LYS A 10 11.62 5.89 7.53
C LYS A 10 11.15 5.73 6.08
N GLU A 11 11.41 4.58 5.46
CA GLU A 11 10.95 4.31 4.09
C GLU A 11 9.42 4.32 4.01
N LEU A 12 8.74 3.70 4.98
CA LEU A 12 7.28 3.70 5.03
C LEU A 12 6.71 5.13 5.12
N ALA A 13 7.32 5.98 5.96
CA ALA A 13 6.93 7.38 6.09
C ALA A 13 7.13 8.16 4.78
N GLN A 14 8.26 7.94 4.09
CA GLN A 14 8.55 8.57 2.81
C GLN A 14 7.55 8.16 1.72
N ARG A 15 7.19 6.87 1.65
CA ARG A 15 6.15 6.37 0.73
C ARG A 15 4.78 6.99 1.02
N ALA A 16 4.38 7.03 2.30
CA ALA A 16 3.13 7.67 2.71
C ALA A 16 3.12 9.18 2.38
N GLU A 17 4.23 9.87 2.60
CA GLU A 17 4.39 11.28 2.24
C GLU A 17 4.27 11.49 0.72
N SER A 18 4.90 10.65 -0.09
CA SER A 18 4.82 10.70 -1.55
C SER A 18 3.37 10.61 -2.03
N LEU A 19 2.60 9.64 -1.53
CA LEU A 19 1.18 9.47 -1.85
C LEU A 19 0.36 10.73 -1.53
N VAL A 20 0.64 11.37 -0.39
CA VAL A 20 -0.07 12.58 0.03
C VAL A 20 0.35 13.79 -0.81
N ARG A 21 1.63 13.90 -1.20
CA ARG A 21 2.16 15.03 -1.99
C ARG A 21 1.70 15.01 -3.45
N HIS A 22 1.55 13.83 -4.06
CA HIS A 22 1.08 13.70 -5.45
C HIS A 22 -0.45 13.73 -5.56
N SER A 23 -1.16 13.75 -4.44
CA SER A 23 -2.60 13.74 -4.42
C SER A 23 -3.20 15.14 -4.54
N SER A 24 -4.17 15.28 -5.44
CA SER A 24 -5.06 16.45 -5.49
C SER A 24 -6.09 16.48 -4.34
N ASN A 25 -6.28 15.36 -3.64
CA ASN A 25 -7.20 15.24 -2.50
C ASN A 25 -6.66 14.29 -1.42
N ARG A 26 -6.08 14.91 -0.38
CA ARG A 26 -5.47 14.21 0.75
C ARG A 26 -6.48 13.33 1.51
N TYR A 27 -7.72 13.79 1.67
CA TYR A 27 -8.77 13.01 2.34
C TYR A 27 -9.06 11.72 1.58
N LEU A 28 -9.29 11.83 0.27
CA LEU A 28 -9.57 10.67 -0.57
C LEU A 28 -8.41 9.67 -0.58
N THR A 29 -7.18 10.16 -0.50
CA THR A 29 -5.97 9.31 -0.44
C THR A 29 -5.92 8.50 0.85
N THR A 30 -6.18 9.15 1.99
CA THR A 30 -6.29 8.44 3.28
C THR A 30 -7.40 7.39 3.25
N VAL A 31 -8.55 7.70 2.67
CA VAL A 31 -9.66 6.75 2.50
C VAL A 31 -9.25 5.57 1.61
N ARG A 32 -8.57 5.81 0.50
CA ARG A 32 -8.06 4.75 -0.40
C ARG A 32 -7.09 3.81 0.32
N ILE A 33 -6.14 4.36 1.10
CA ILE A 33 -5.21 3.57 1.92
C ILE A 33 -5.97 2.71 2.92
N ALA A 34 -6.92 3.29 3.67
CA ALA A 34 -7.71 2.57 4.66
C ALA A 34 -8.58 1.46 4.03
N PHE A 35 -9.18 1.73 2.87
CA PHE A 35 -9.99 0.76 2.13
C PHE A 35 -9.16 -0.45 1.69
N ARG A 36 -8.00 -0.21 1.07
CA ARG A 36 -7.04 -1.26 0.68
C ARG A 36 -6.60 -2.09 1.88
N ALA A 37 -6.21 -1.44 2.98
CA ALA A 37 -5.78 -2.11 4.20
C ALA A 37 -6.88 -2.99 4.80
N LYS A 38 -8.14 -2.52 4.76
CA LYS A 38 -9.30 -3.29 5.21
C LYS A 38 -9.50 -4.52 4.32
N GLN A 39 -9.43 -4.37 2.99
CA GLN A 39 -9.54 -5.49 2.04
C GLN A 39 -8.48 -6.55 2.31
N ARG A 40 -7.20 -6.16 2.49
CA ARG A 40 -6.12 -7.12 2.80
C ARG A 40 -6.34 -7.87 4.11
N ARG A 41 -6.90 -7.22 5.12
CA ARG A 41 -7.25 -7.92 6.37
C ARG A 41 -8.32 -9.00 6.16
N PHE A 42 -9.22 -8.84 5.19
CA PHE A 42 -10.17 -9.89 4.81
C PHE A 42 -9.51 -10.96 3.94
N ASP A 43 -8.71 -10.58 2.95
CA ASP A 43 -8.01 -11.52 2.07
C ASP A 43 -7.01 -12.41 2.85
N ASP A 44 -6.32 -11.85 3.85
CA ASP A 44 -5.41 -12.58 4.73
C ASP A 44 -6.18 -13.51 5.71
N PHE A 45 -7.46 -13.22 6.00
CA PHE A 45 -8.33 -14.04 6.85
C PHE A 45 -8.86 -15.30 6.12
N ASP A 46 -8.99 -15.25 4.79
CA ASP A 46 -9.40 -16.38 3.94
C ASP A 46 -8.27 -17.43 3.72
N GLY A 47 -7.17 -17.35 4.49
CA GLY A 47 -6.29 -18.50 4.76
C GLY A 47 -5.14 -18.76 3.80
N LEU A 48 -4.71 -17.78 3.00
CA LEU A 48 -3.57 -17.95 2.07
C LEU A 48 -2.27 -17.26 2.52
N LEU A 49 -2.30 -16.43 3.57
CA LEU A 49 -1.15 -15.65 4.05
C LEU A 49 -1.13 -15.55 5.59
N GLU A 50 -1.19 -16.69 6.28
CA GLU A 50 -1.14 -16.74 7.76
C GLU A 50 0.11 -16.06 8.38
N ASP A 51 1.16 -15.79 7.59
CA ASP A 51 2.45 -15.24 8.04
C ASP A 51 2.86 -13.89 7.40
N SER A 52 1.90 -13.03 7.02
CA SER A 52 2.27 -11.65 6.63
C SER A 52 2.73 -10.86 7.87
N MET A 53 4.05 -10.82 8.11
CA MET A 53 4.71 -9.99 9.14
C MET A 53 4.45 -8.47 8.97
N VAL A 54 3.89 -8.06 7.83
CA VAL A 54 3.59 -6.66 7.50
C VAL A 54 2.14 -6.35 7.84
N LYS A 55 1.89 -5.29 8.62
CA LYS A 55 0.52 -4.86 8.96
C LYS A 55 -0.23 -4.45 7.68
N PRO A 56 -1.53 -4.74 7.55
CA PRO A 56 -2.30 -4.43 6.34
C PRO A 56 -2.21 -2.96 5.87
N VAL A 57 -2.11 -2.01 6.81
CA VAL A 57 -1.93 -0.59 6.49
C VAL A 57 -0.57 -0.30 5.88
N GLN A 58 0.50 -0.93 6.37
CA GLN A 58 1.85 -0.77 5.81
C GLN A 58 1.91 -1.34 4.39
N ARG A 59 1.31 -2.52 4.20
CA ARG A 59 1.18 -3.17 2.90
C ARG A 59 0.41 -2.30 1.91
N ALA A 60 -0.70 -1.70 2.33
CA ALA A 60 -1.47 -0.79 1.50
C ALA A 60 -0.66 0.43 1.05
N ILE A 61 0.13 1.03 1.94
CA ILE A 61 1.01 2.17 1.60
C ILE A 61 2.07 1.77 0.57
N ILE A 62 2.70 0.61 0.73
CA ILE A 62 3.74 0.11 -0.18
C ILE A 62 3.13 -0.11 -1.56
N GLU A 63 2.04 -0.88 -1.65
CA GLU A 63 1.43 -1.22 -2.93
C GLU A 63 0.85 0.01 -3.66
N LEU A 64 0.18 0.92 -2.94
CA LEU A 64 -0.31 2.16 -3.55
C LEU A 64 0.85 3.04 -4.04
N SER A 65 1.97 3.06 -3.32
CA SER A 65 3.17 3.79 -3.74
C SER A 65 3.79 3.16 -4.98
N ASP A 66 3.91 1.83 -5.03
CA ASP A 66 4.44 1.11 -6.18
C ASP A 66 3.57 1.35 -7.43
N GLU A 67 2.24 1.37 -7.27
CA GLU A 67 1.28 1.69 -8.36
C GLU A 67 1.40 3.14 -8.84
N GLN A 68 1.68 4.09 -7.96
CA GLN A 68 1.87 5.49 -8.33
C GLN A 68 3.10 5.68 -9.22
N ASP A 69 4.15 4.90 -8.97
CA ASP A 69 5.42 4.97 -9.70
C ASP A 69 5.43 4.10 -10.98
N GLN A 70 4.36 3.34 -11.21
CA GLN A 70 4.20 2.52 -12.40
C GLN A 70 3.84 3.42 -13.61
N PRO A 71 4.55 3.30 -14.76
CA PRO A 71 4.22 4.07 -15.94
C PRO A 71 2.81 3.70 -16.42
N ASP A 72 2.05 4.69 -16.88
CA ASP A 72 0.79 4.44 -17.58
C ASP A 72 1.07 3.49 -18.74
N LEU A 73 0.55 2.26 -18.65
CA LEU A 73 0.50 1.34 -19.79
C LEU A 73 -0.50 1.94 -20.78
N LEU A 74 -0.02 2.84 -21.65
CA LEU A 74 -0.80 3.31 -22.78
C LEU A 74 -1.11 2.11 -23.69
N PRO A 75 -2.38 1.80 -24.00
CA PRO A 75 -2.66 1.03 -25.20
C PRO A 75 -2.31 1.91 -26.39
N GLY A 76 -1.44 1.41 -27.26
CA GLY A 76 -1.21 1.99 -28.59
C GLY A 76 -2.44 1.87 -29.48
#